data_AF-A0A672G7U7-F1
#
_entry.id   AF-A0A672G7U7-F1
#
_cell.length_a   1.000
_cell.length_b   1.000
_cell.length_c   1.000
_cell.angle_alpha   90.00
_cell.angle_beta   90.00
_cell.angle_gamma   90.00
#
_symmetry.space_group_name_H-M   'P 1'
#
loop_
_entity.id
_entity.type
_entity.pdbx_description
1 polymer ?
#
loop_
_entity_poly.entity_id
_entity_poly.type
_entity_poly.pdbx_seq_one_letter_code
_entity_poly.pdbx_strand_id
1 'polypeptide(L)'
;MNDFSVCLTTLWTFLSTFQLCCDNNLHQIHSIGAGLRNVGNTCFLNSVLQCLTYTPPLVNYMMTLEHSTTCVESGFCMMRIIQNHIDEVFINAGGAIVPTGVLRELNTIAEHFCFGNQEDAHEFLRYTVNAMQNSCSSAVQLDSDKPETSSIHQIFGGCLRSRVNCLNCNATSDSFEPFLDITLDIEGVSSVSKALERFVTPEELGGENAYRCSNCNNMVTATKCLSVHQESNVLTIALKRFHYDGTKITRKVKYPENLDLRPFMSESEGEPLGYKLYAVLVHQGRKSYVGHYYCYVKASDSKWYHMDDEKVSISDIETVLKQEAYVLFYIKSTDERTGSEGSSSLWGVSMRMHGAAPSSNQHVWKTNNRRELERQESQAAEETALINTPIKSDPTVSQGR
;
A
#
# COMPACT_ATOMS: atom_id res chain seq x y z
N MET A 1 12.89 -43.50 1.57
CA MET A 1 13.40 -42.73 2.73
C MET A 1 13.90 -41.32 2.38
N ASN A 2 13.99 -40.93 1.10
CA ASN A 2 14.45 -39.59 0.71
C ASN A 2 13.32 -38.53 0.59
N ASP A 3 12.06 -38.93 0.36
CA ASP A 3 10.96 -37.97 0.15
C ASP A 3 10.46 -37.27 1.44
N PHE A 4 10.59 -37.93 2.60
CA PHE A 4 10.18 -37.32 3.88
C PHE A 4 11.15 -36.22 4.34
N SER A 5 12.45 -36.37 4.03
CA SER A 5 13.46 -35.36 4.39
C SER A 5 13.28 -34.09 3.58
N VAL A 6 13.03 -34.19 2.27
CA VAL A 6 12.82 -33.03 1.39
C VAL A 6 11.58 -32.24 1.83
N CYS A 7 10.47 -32.94 2.14
CA CYS A 7 9.23 -32.33 2.61
C CYS A 7 9.40 -31.57 3.94
N LEU A 8 10.16 -32.13 4.89
CA LEU A 8 10.44 -31.47 6.17
C LEU A 8 11.36 -30.26 6.03
N THR A 9 12.38 -30.30 5.16
CA THR A 9 13.19 -29.11 4.86
C THR A 9 12.35 -28.02 4.20
N THR A 10 11.54 -28.33 3.18
CA THR A 10 10.71 -27.32 2.51
C THR A 10 9.67 -26.70 3.46
N LEU A 11 9.05 -27.51 4.34
CA LEU A 11 8.16 -27.00 5.39
C LEU A 11 8.92 -26.14 6.41
N TRP A 12 10.14 -26.51 6.80
CA TRP A 12 10.94 -25.74 7.75
C TRP A 12 11.43 -24.42 7.14
N THR A 13 11.88 -24.42 5.88
CA THR A 13 12.22 -23.19 5.16
C THR A 13 10.99 -22.29 5.04
N PHE A 14 9.86 -22.82 4.57
CA PHE A 14 8.60 -22.07 4.46
C PHE A 14 8.13 -21.48 5.80
N LEU A 15 8.24 -22.25 6.89
CA LEU A 15 7.90 -21.77 8.24
C LEU A 15 8.91 -20.72 8.74
N SER A 16 10.20 -20.84 8.41
CA SER A 16 11.22 -19.85 8.78
C SER A 16 11.07 -18.53 8.00
N THR A 17 10.77 -18.61 6.71
CA THR A 17 10.50 -17.45 5.84
C THR A 17 9.22 -16.75 6.26
N PHE A 18 8.16 -17.52 6.56
CA PHE A 18 6.91 -16.98 7.09
C PHE A 18 7.12 -16.29 8.44
N GLN A 19 7.92 -16.89 9.34
CA GLN A 19 8.25 -16.29 10.64
C GLN A 19 8.99 -14.96 10.49
N LEU A 20 9.89 -14.83 9.52
CA LEU A 20 10.65 -13.58 9.25
C LEU A 20 9.79 -12.50 8.59
N CYS A 21 8.92 -12.87 7.63
CA CYS A 21 7.92 -11.97 7.06
C CYS A 21 6.89 -11.49 8.10
N CYS A 22 6.76 -12.20 9.21
CA CYS A 22 5.92 -11.85 10.35
C CYS A 22 6.69 -11.25 11.54
N ASP A 23 8.03 -11.23 11.51
CA ASP A 23 8.81 -10.61 12.58
C ASP A 23 8.90 -9.10 12.32
N ASN A 24 8.22 -8.39 13.20
CA ASN A 24 8.06 -6.96 13.12
C ASN A 24 9.21 -6.19 13.78
N ASN A 25 10.21 -6.88 14.33
CA ASN A 25 11.43 -6.30 14.86
C ASN A 25 12.61 -6.53 13.91
N LEU A 26 13.51 -5.55 13.78
CA LEU A 26 14.79 -5.75 13.08
C LEU A 26 15.67 -6.71 13.90
N HIS A 27 16.06 -7.85 13.32
CA HIS A 27 16.91 -8.84 14.00
C HIS A 27 18.36 -8.35 14.20
N GLN A 28 18.81 -7.41 13.38
CA GLN A 28 20.11 -6.76 13.51
C GLN A 28 19.94 -5.27 13.79
N ILE A 29 20.67 -4.78 14.80
CA ILE A 29 20.74 -3.35 15.09
C ILE A 29 21.61 -2.71 14.02
N HIS A 30 20.97 -2.14 13.00
CA HIS A 30 21.64 -1.31 12.01
C HIS A 30 21.68 0.14 12.49
N SER A 31 22.86 0.76 12.42
CA SER A 31 22.95 2.23 12.47
C SER A 31 22.11 2.84 11.36
N ILE A 32 21.71 4.10 11.55
CA ILE A 32 21.09 4.86 10.46
C ILE A 32 21.99 4.82 9.21
N GLY A 33 21.42 4.36 8.10
CA GLY A 33 22.10 4.22 6.82
C GLY A 33 22.33 5.54 6.10
N ALA A 34 22.85 5.44 4.89
CA ALA A 34 23.18 6.57 4.02
C ALA A 34 21.94 7.40 3.61
N GLY A 35 22.15 8.68 3.34
CA GLY A 35 21.23 9.48 2.54
C GLY A 35 21.24 9.06 1.06
N LEU A 36 20.25 9.51 0.29
CA LEU A 36 20.14 9.23 -1.15
C LEU A 36 20.28 10.53 -1.96
N ARG A 37 21.32 10.64 -2.77
CA ARG A 37 21.58 11.84 -3.58
C ARG A 37 20.45 12.07 -4.58
N ASN A 38 19.97 13.30 -4.65
CA ASN A 38 19.04 13.71 -5.70
C ASN A 38 19.81 13.94 -7.00
N VAL A 39 19.50 13.17 -8.04
CA VAL A 39 20.21 13.24 -9.33
C VAL A 39 19.34 13.81 -10.45
N GLY A 40 18.34 14.62 -10.09
CA GLY A 40 17.43 15.29 -11.02
C GLY A 40 15.99 14.86 -10.78
N ASN A 41 15.32 15.56 -9.86
CA ASN A 41 13.92 15.31 -9.48
C ASN A 41 13.65 13.90 -8.92
N THR A 42 14.66 13.22 -8.36
CA THR A 42 14.51 11.85 -7.85
C THR A 42 14.03 11.75 -6.39
N CYS A 43 13.57 12.87 -5.80
CA CYS A 43 13.14 12.91 -4.40
C CYS A 43 11.94 11.98 -4.11
N PHE A 44 11.01 11.82 -5.05
CA PHE A 44 9.89 10.89 -4.93
C PHE A 44 10.38 9.45 -4.72
N LEU A 45 11.33 9.02 -5.55
CA LEU A 45 11.99 7.72 -5.48
C LEU A 45 12.80 7.58 -4.19
N ASN A 46 13.61 8.59 -3.86
CA ASN A 46 14.46 8.55 -2.67
C ASN A 46 13.63 8.37 -1.39
N SER A 47 12.54 9.12 -1.25
CA SER A 47 11.66 9.04 -0.09
C SER A 47 10.98 7.67 0.05
N VAL A 48 10.56 7.06 -1.06
CA VAL A 48 9.99 5.70 -1.08
C VAL A 48 11.03 4.65 -0.72
N LEU A 49 12.21 4.71 -1.33
CA LEU A 49 13.29 3.75 -1.07
C LEU A 49 13.77 3.80 0.38
N GLN A 50 13.83 5.00 0.98
CA GLN A 50 14.11 5.12 2.41
C GLN A 50 12.98 4.47 3.24
N CYS A 51 11.71 4.73 2.95
CA CYS A 51 10.62 4.09 3.69
C CYS A 51 10.68 2.55 3.62
N LEU A 52 10.95 1.98 2.44
CA LEU A 52 11.12 0.53 2.25
C LEU A 52 12.37 -0.03 2.96
N THR A 53 13.49 0.69 2.92
CA THR A 53 14.76 0.28 3.57
C THR A 53 14.64 0.21 5.09
N TYR A 54 13.67 0.91 5.69
CA TYR A 54 13.39 0.82 7.12
C TYR A 54 12.11 0.04 7.44
N THR A 55 11.58 -0.76 6.51
CA THR A 55 10.49 -1.71 6.76
C THR A 55 11.08 -3.00 7.36
N PRO A 56 10.92 -3.28 8.67
CA PRO A 56 11.61 -4.40 9.34
C PRO A 56 11.40 -5.78 8.68
N PRO A 57 10.15 -6.22 8.38
CA PRO A 57 9.96 -7.55 7.81
C PRO A 57 10.56 -7.69 6.41
N LEU A 58 10.59 -6.59 5.63
CA LEU A 58 11.22 -6.56 4.32
C LEU A 58 12.74 -6.70 4.44
N VAL A 59 13.37 -5.92 5.31
CA VAL A 59 14.82 -6.00 5.55
C VAL A 59 15.21 -7.37 6.07
N ASN A 60 14.47 -7.89 7.06
CA ASN A 60 14.69 -9.23 7.62
C ASN A 60 14.66 -10.29 6.52
N TYR A 61 13.66 -10.25 5.64
CA TYR A 61 13.57 -11.15 4.49
C TYR A 61 14.75 -10.97 3.53
N MET A 62 15.07 -9.74 3.12
CA MET A 62 16.16 -9.46 2.17
C MET A 62 17.53 -9.93 2.71
N MET A 63 17.77 -9.79 4.02
CA MET A 63 19.02 -10.21 4.69
C MET A 63 19.19 -11.73 4.74
N THR A 64 18.14 -12.53 4.56
CA THR A 64 18.27 -14.00 4.42
C THR A 64 18.98 -14.42 3.15
N LEU A 65 18.99 -13.55 2.13
CA LEU A 65 19.41 -13.84 0.77
C LEU A 65 18.64 -14.99 0.08
N GLU A 66 17.53 -15.46 0.66
CA GLU A 66 16.76 -16.61 0.16
C GLU A 66 16.31 -16.38 -1.29
N HIS A 67 15.75 -15.21 -1.59
CA HIS A 67 15.36 -14.88 -2.96
C HIS A 67 16.58 -14.82 -3.89
N SER A 68 17.63 -14.08 -3.51
CA SER A 68 18.78 -13.87 -4.38
C SER A 68 19.55 -15.17 -4.72
N THR A 69 19.53 -16.16 -3.83
CA THR A 69 20.16 -17.46 -4.04
C THR A 69 19.34 -18.41 -4.89
N THR A 70 18.01 -18.24 -4.96
CA THR A 70 17.08 -19.10 -5.71
C THR A 70 16.57 -18.46 -7.01
N CYS A 71 16.73 -17.15 -7.16
CA CYS A 71 16.27 -16.39 -8.33
C CYS A 71 17.00 -16.82 -9.60
N VAL A 72 16.26 -17.39 -10.55
CA VAL A 72 16.76 -17.82 -11.86
C VAL A 72 16.66 -16.73 -12.94
N GLU A 73 16.05 -15.59 -12.62
CA GLU A 73 15.83 -14.51 -13.57
C GLU A 73 17.17 -13.89 -13.99
N SER A 74 17.43 -13.82 -15.30
CA SER A 74 18.71 -13.29 -15.81
C SER A 74 18.67 -11.79 -16.08
N GLY A 75 17.48 -11.22 -16.25
CA GLY A 75 17.26 -9.80 -16.49
C GLY A 75 16.78 -9.05 -15.24
N PHE A 76 15.69 -8.30 -15.41
CA PHE A 76 15.10 -7.48 -14.37
C PHE A 76 14.51 -8.33 -13.24
N CYS A 77 14.97 -8.09 -12.01
CA CYS A 77 14.41 -8.68 -10.81
C CYS A 77 14.40 -7.61 -9.70
N MET A 78 13.21 -7.12 -9.37
CA MET A 78 13.09 -6.00 -8.44
C MET A 78 13.52 -6.39 -7.01
N MET A 79 13.31 -7.65 -6.62
CA MET A 79 13.77 -8.16 -5.32
C MET A 79 15.28 -8.04 -5.15
N ARG A 80 16.08 -8.44 -6.15
CA ARG A 80 17.54 -8.30 -6.10
C ARG A 80 17.98 -6.84 -6.12
N ILE A 81 17.29 -5.99 -6.89
CA ILE A 81 17.59 -4.56 -6.95
C ILE A 81 17.37 -3.90 -5.57
N ILE A 82 16.25 -4.19 -4.92
CA ILE A 82 15.94 -3.66 -3.58
C ILE A 82 16.86 -4.26 -2.52
N GLN A 83 17.18 -5.55 -2.57
CA GLN A 83 18.15 -6.18 -1.67
C GLN A 83 19.51 -5.48 -1.74
N ASN A 84 20.06 -5.32 -2.96
CA ASN A 84 21.34 -4.63 -3.15
C ASN A 84 21.28 -3.16 -2.69
N HIS A 85 20.16 -2.48 -2.91
CA HIS A 85 19.96 -1.11 -2.44
C HIS A 85 20.01 -1.02 -0.91
N ILE A 86 19.31 -1.93 -0.21
CA ILE A 86 19.31 -1.99 1.25
C ILE A 86 20.73 -2.22 1.78
N ASP A 87 21.48 -3.16 1.18
CA ASP A 87 22.88 -3.42 1.52
C ASP A 87 23.74 -2.15 1.34
N GLU A 88 23.63 -1.47 0.19
CA GLU A 88 24.37 -0.24 -0.08
C GLU A 88 24.07 0.87 0.93
N VAL A 89 22.80 1.04 1.34
CA VAL A 89 22.40 2.04 2.33
C VAL A 89 23.06 1.78 3.68
N PHE A 90 23.04 0.53 4.16
CA PHE A 90 23.62 0.20 5.46
C PHE A 90 25.15 0.13 5.45
N ILE A 91 25.79 -0.31 4.36
CA ILE A 91 27.26 -0.32 4.21
C ILE A 91 27.82 1.10 4.21
N ASN A 92 27.10 2.06 3.61
CA ASN A 92 27.56 3.45 3.47
C ASN A 92 26.97 4.38 4.55
N ALA A 93 26.68 3.85 5.74
CA ALA A 93 26.16 4.63 6.87
C ALA A 93 26.99 5.90 7.14
N GLY A 94 26.31 7.03 7.33
CA GLY A 94 26.94 8.36 7.49
C GLY A 94 27.37 9.04 6.18
N GLY A 95 27.22 8.36 5.03
CA GLY A 95 27.45 8.93 3.70
C GLY A 95 26.15 9.20 2.93
N ALA A 96 26.29 9.36 1.61
CA ALA A 96 25.16 9.45 0.69
C ALA A 96 25.46 8.74 -0.63
N ILE A 97 24.53 7.87 -1.06
CA ILE A 97 24.66 7.04 -2.27
C ILE A 97 23.69 7.50 -3.37
N VAL A 98 23.91 7.03 -4.60
CA VAL A 98 22.94 7.17 -5.70
C VAL A 98 22.28 5.81 -5.90
N PRO A 99 20.94 5.66 -5.89
CA PRO A 99 20.25 4.38 -6.06
C PRO A 99 20.26 3.92 -7.54
N THR A 100 21.46 3.67 -8.08
CA THR A 100 21.69 3.44 -9.51
C THR A 100 20.94 2.23 -10.06
N GLY A 101 20.82 1.15 -9.28
CA GLY A 101 20.09 -0.06 -9.68
C GLY A 101 18.61 0.20 -9.96
N VAL A 102 17.97 1.03 -9.12
CA VAL A 102 16.55 1.41 -9.30
C VAL A 102 16.41 2.41 -10.43
N LEU A 103 17.29 3.42 -10.50
CA LEU A 103 17.24 4.46 -11.53
C LEU A 103 17.40 3.92 -12.95
N ARG A 104 18.27 2.92 -13.15
CA ARG A 104 18.47 2.29 -14.46
C ARG A 104 17.21 1.57 -14.96
N GLU A 105 16.42 1.03 -14.04
CA GLU A 105 15.25 0.21 -14.33
C GLU A 105 13.93 0.97 -14.16
N LEU A 106 13.97 2.30 -14.05
CA LEU A 106 12.80 3.13 -13.76
C LEU A 106 11.66 2.90 -14.77
N ASN A 107 12.01 2.83 -16.06
CA ASN A 107 11.05 2.55 -17.14
C ASN A 107 10.56 1.10 -17.15
N THR A 108 11.37 0.16 -16.67
CA THR A 108 10.99 -1.26 -16.48
C THR A 108 10.00 -1.41 -15.32
N ILE A 109 10.13 -0.59 -14.28
CA ILE A 109 9.20 -0.54 -13.14
C ILE A 109 7.84 -0.02 -13.58
N ALA A 110 7.80 1.08 -14.36
CA ALA A 110 6.62 1.54 -15.08
C ALA A 110 7.01 2.34 -16.33
N GLU A 111 6.37 2.05 -17.46
CA GLU A 111 6.73 2.60 -18.78
C GLU A 111 6.64 4.13 -18.85
N HIS A 112 5.75 4.76 -18.07
CA HIS A 112 5.57 6.21 -18.09
C HIS A 112 6.58 6.97 -17.24
N PHE A 113 7.29 6.31 -16.31
CA PHE A 113 8.30 7.00 -15.52
C PHE A 113 9.50 7.38 -16.39
N CYS A 114 9.84 8.67 -16.34
CA CYS A 114 10.94 9.23 -17.10
C CYS A 114 11.97 9.84 -16.16
N PHE A 115 13.24 9.49 -16.35
CA PHE A 115 14.32 10.09 -15.59
C PHE A 115 14.34 11.61 -15.77
N GLY A 116 14.48 12.35 -14.66
CA GLY A 116 14.49 13.80 -14.64
C GLY A 116 13.11 14.46 -14.46
N ASN A 117 12.01 13.70 -14.59
CA ASN A 117 10.67 14.22 -14.30
C ASN A 117 10.37 14.16 -12.80
N GLN A 118 9.44 15.02 -12.36
CA GLN A 118 8.77 14.82 -11.08
C GLN A 118 7.65 13.80 -11.27
N GLU A 119 7.52 12.88 -10.33
CA GLU A 119 6.54 11.80 -10.36
C GLU A 119 5.84 11.67 -8.99
N ASP A 120 4.73 10.95 -8.95
CA ASP A 120 4.01 10.68 -7.71
C ASP A 120 4.69 9.57 -6.90
N ALA A 121 5.04 9.86 -5.64
CA ALA A 121 5.73 8.91 -4.77
C ALA A 121 4.86 7.68 -4.41
N HIS A 122 3.55 7.84 -4.27
CA HIS A 122 2.65 6.71 -4.00
C HIS A 122 2.52 5.82 -5.23
N GLU A 123 2.45 6.41 -6.42
CA GLU A 123 2.47 5.65 -7.67
C GLU A 123 3.77 4.84 -7.81
N PHE A 124 4.93 5.50 -7.62
CA PHE A 124 6.23 4.82 -7.67
C PHE A 124 6.34 3.68 -6.64
N LEU A 125 5.83 3.88 -5.42
CA LEU A 125 5.75 2.84 -4.40
C LEU A 125 4.93 1.64 -4.88
N ARG A 126 3.73 1.88 -5.43
CA ARG A 126 2.84 0.80 -5.92
C ARG A 126 3.51 -0.03 -7.02
N TYR A 127 4.11 0.63 -8.02
CA TYR A 127 4.81 -0.08 -9.08
C TYR A 127 6.03 -0.84 -8.56
N THR A 128 6.79 -0.26 -7.63
CA THR A 128 7.95 -0.91 -7.00
C THR A 128 7.54 -2.17 -6.23
N VAL A 129 6.53 -2.09 -5.36
CA VAL A 129 6.07 -3.25 -4.56
C VAL A 129 5.43 -4.31 -5.45
N ASN A 130 4.68 -3.91 -6.48
CA ASN A 130 4.12 -4.85 -7.46
C ASN A 130 5.23 -5.55 -8.28
N ALA A 131 6.27 -4.84 -8.69
CA ALA A 131 7.42 -5.42 -9.38
C ALA A 131 8.19 -6.41 -8.47
N MET A 132 8.30 -6.12 -7.17
CA MET A 132 8.82 -7.07 -6.17
C MET A 132 7.94 -8.33 -6.08
N GLN A 133 6.62 -8.16 -5.98
CA GLN A 133 5.67 -9.28 -5.94
C GLN A 133 5.78 -10.18 -7.18
N ASN A 134 5.82 -9.59 -8.37
CA ASN A 134 5.98 -10.34 -9.63
C ASN A 134 7.32 -11.08 -9.70
N SER A 135 8.39 -10.49 -9.16
CA SER A 135 9.70 -11.13 -9.10
C SER A 135 9.71 -12.35 -8.18
N CYS A 136 8.91 -12.36 -7.10
CA CYS A 136 8.74 -13.53 -6.23
C CYS A 136 8.02 -14.69 -6.93
N SER A 137 7.00 -14.40 -7.76
CA SER A 137 6.23 -15.43 -8.48
C SER A 137 7.07 -16.20 -9.50
N SER A 138 8.08 -15.57 -10.11
CA SER A 138 8.99 -16.24 -11.06
C SER A 138 9.96 -17.24 -10.40
N ALA A 139 10.15 -17.17 -9.08
CA ALA A 139 11.10 -18.04 -8.36
C ALA A 139 10.52 -19.41 -7.95
N VAL A 140 9.18 -19.58 -7.99
CA VAL A 140 8.50 -20.80 -7.53
C VAL A 140 7.63 -21.36 -8.64
N GLN A 141 8.12 -22.35 -9.38
CA GLN A 141 7.31 -23.17 -10.29
C GLN A 141 6.41 -24.14 -9.49
N LEU A 142 5.45 -23.64 -8.74
CA LEU A 142 4.38 -24.43 -8.13
C LEU A 142 3.03 -23.85 -8.57
N ASP A 143 2.08 -24.75 -8.88
CA ASP A 143 0.72 -24.53 -9.42
C ASP A 143 -0.24 -23.66 -8.56
N SER A 144 0.26 -22.68 -7.80
CA SER A 144 -0.57 -21.74 -7.06
C SER A 144 -0.47 -20.35 -7.69
N ASP A 145 -1.32 -20.11 -8.69
CA ASP A 145 -1.61 -18.84 -9.37
C ASP A 145 -2.14 -17.72 -8.44
N LYS A 146 -1.93 -17.82 -7.12
CA LYS A 146 -2.42 -16.84 -6.15
C LYS A 146 -1.30 -15.88 -5.75
N PRO A 147 -1.37 -14.59 -6.16
CA PRO A 147 -0.41 -13.56 -5.73
C PRO A 147 -0.30 -13.41 -4.20
N GLU A 148 -1.34 -13.87 -3.49
CA GLU A 148 -1.46 -13.93 -2.03
C GLU A 148 -0.39 -14.78 -1.32
N THR A 149 0.36 -15.61 -2.06
CA THR A 149 1.36 -16.52 -1.48
C THR A 149 2.79 -15.97 -1.45
N SER A 150 3.04 -14.83 -2.11
CA SER A 150 4.38 -14.23 -2.17
C SER A 150 4.82 -13.65 -0.82
N SER A 151 6.13 -13.64 -0.54
CA SER A 151 6.70 -12.97 0.64
C SER A 151 6.29 -11.50 0.73
N ILE A 152 6.16 -10.82 -0.42
CA ILE A 152 5.70 -9.43 -0.48
C ILE A 152 4.25 -9.28 -0.03
N HIS A 153 3.36 -10.19 -0.43
CA HIS A 153 1.99 -10.18 0.06
C HIS A 153 1.92 -10.56 1.55
N GLN A 154 2.79 -11.44 2.05
CA GLN A 154 2.85 -11.71 3.49
C GLN A 154 3.27 -10.47 4.31
N ILE A 155 4.08 -9.59 3.73
CA ILE A 155 4.54 -8.35 4.39
C ILE A 155 3.49 -7.24 4.27
N PHE A 156 3.14 -6.84 3.04
CA PHE A 156 2.30 -5.67 2.78
C PHE A 156 0.83 -6.02 2.50
N GLY A 157 0.55 -7.28 2.21
CA GLY A 157 -0.73 -7.72 1.69
C GLY A 157 -1.79 -7.90 2.77
N GLY A 158 -3.01 -7.52 2.42
CA GLY A 158 -4.23 -7.84 3.14
C GLY A 158 -5.38 -8.02 2.16
N CYS A 159 -6.60 -8.11 2.69
CA CYS A 159 -7.80 -8.29 1.88
C CYS A 159 -8.91 -7.33 2.34
N LEU A 160 -9.53 -6.60 1.41
CA LEU A 160 -10.74 -5.82 1.62
C LEU A 160 -11.96 -6.69 1.32
N ARG A 161 -13.05 -6.46 2.06
CA ARG A 161 -14.39 -6.96 1.73
C ARG A 161 -15.28 -5.80 1.32
N SER A 162 -15.82 -5.88 0.10
CA SER A 162 -16.93 -5.05 -0.35
C SER A 162 -18.23 -5.82 -0.18
N ARG A 163 -19.10 -5.32 0.69
CA ARG A 163 -20.42 -5.87 0.96
C ARG A 163 -21.51 -5.00 0.38
N VAL A 164 -22.39 -5.57 -0.43
CA VAL A 164 -23.59 -4.92 -0.96
C VAL A 164 -24.83 -5.57 -0.36
N ASN A 165 -25.69 -4.78 0.27
CA ASN A 165 -27.00 -5.23 0.76
C ASN A 165 -28.11 -4.62 -0.09
N CYS A 166 -28.91 -5.46 -0.74
CA CYS A 166 -30.08 -5.03 -1.48
C CYS A 166 -31.17 -4.51 -0.52
N LEU A 167 -31.64 -3.28 -0.70
CA LEU A 167 -32.69 -2.70 0.16
C LEU A 167 -34.11 -3.18 -0.17
N ASN A 168 -34.28 -3.93 -1.28
CA ASN A 168 -35.57 -4.49 -1.66
C ASN A 168 -35.78 -5.91 -1.10
N CYS A 169 -34.79 -6.79 -1.23
CA CYS A 169 -34.91 -8.20 -0.81
C CYS A 169 -33.99 -8.61 0.35
N ASN A 170 -33.19 -7.69 0.88
CA ASN A 170 -32.22 -7.92 1.95
C ASN A 170 -31.12 -8.96 1.62
N ALA A 171 -30.96 -9.35 0.36
CA ALA A 171 -29.87 -10.22 -0.06
C ALA A 171 -28.53 -9.48 0.06
N THR A 172 -27.54 -10.17 0.61
CA THR A 172 -26.16 -9.69 0.75
C THR A 172 -25.27 -10.31 -0.31
N SER A 173 -24.42 -9.50 -0.93
CA SER A 173 -23.37 -9.93 -1.85
C SER A 173 -22.02 -9.44 -1.33
N ASP A 174 -21.08 -10.35 -1.14
CA ASP A 174 -19.71 -10.03 -0.73
C ASP A 174 -18.73 -10.25 -1.90
N SER A 175 -17.78 -9.35 -2.07
CA SER A 175 -16.61 -9.52 -2.92
C SER A 175 -15.34 -9.19 -2.14
N PHE A 176 -14.26 -9.92 -2.42
CA PHE A 176 -12.99 -9.81 -1.73
C PHE A 176 -11.91 -9.33 -2.68
N GLU A 177 -11.14 -8.33 -2.28
CA GLU A 177 -10.12 -7.70 -3.10
C GLU A 177 -8.80 -7.61 -2.32
N PRO A 178 -7.73 -8.28 -2.78
CA PRO A 178 -6.42 -8.16 -2.15
C PRO A 178 -5.88 -6.73 -2.32
N PHE A 179 -5.19 -6.22 -1.30
CA PHE A 179 -4.54 -4.92 -1.34
C PHE A 179 -3.09 -5.04 -0.89
N LEU A 180 -2.24 -4.08 -1.30
CA LEU A 180 -0.88 -3.88 -0.79
C LEU A 180 -0.73 -2.52 -0.08
N ASP A 181 -1.74 -1.65 -0.25
CA ASP A 181 -1.89 -0.37 0.41
C ASP A 181 -3.38 -0.02 0.47
N ILE A 182 -3.75 0.86 1.41
CA ILE A 182 -5.09 1.45 1.49
C ILE A 182 -5.00 2.93 1.15
N THR A 183 -5.75 3.37 0.14
CA THR A 183 -5.88 4.79 -0.17
C THR A 183 -7.11 5.36 0.53
N LEU A 184 -6.91 6.40 1.35
CA LEU A 184 -7.99 7.05 2.10
C LEU A 184 -8.38 8.38 1.47
N ASP A 185 -9.68 8.55 1.24
CA ASP A 185 -10.26 9.87 0.98
C ASP A 185 -10.16 10.72 2.25
N ILE A 186 -9.41 11.82 2.15
CA ILE A 186 -9.22 12.77 3.23
C ILE A 186 -10.03 14.07 3.03
N GLU A 187 -10.94 14.08 2.06
CA GLU A 187 -11.82 15.22 1.83
C GLU A 187 -12.75 15.43 3.03
N GLY A 188 -12.85 16.65 3.53
CA GLY A 188 -13.66 17.02 4.70
C GLY A 188 -13.24 16.44 6.06
N VAL A 189 -12.22 15.58 6.17
CA VAL A 189 -11.84 14.92 7.42
C VAL A 189 -10.57 15.49 8.06
N SER A 190 -10.48 15.41 9.38
CA SER A 190 -9.40 16.01 10.19
C SER A 190 -8.37 15.00 10.70
N SER A 191 -8.60 13.70 10.54
CA SER A 191 -7.68 12.65 11.00
C SER A 191 -7.81 11.36 10.19
N VAL A 192 -6.77 10.53 10.24
CA VAL A 192 -6.74 9.19 9.65
C VAL A 192 -7.80 8.28 10.27
N SER A 193 -8.02 8.36 11.58
CA SER A 193 -9.10 7.60 12.24
C SER A 193 -10.48 7.97 11.66
N LYS A 194 -10.75 9.26 11.43
CA LYS A 194 -11.99 9.69 10.77
C LYS A 194 -12.08 9.29 9.30
N ALA A 195 -10.95 9.28 8.59
CA ALA A 195 -10.89 8.80 7.22
C ALA A 195 -11.19 7.29 7.14
N LEU A 196 -10.67 6.50 8.08
CA LEU A 196 -10.97 5.05 8.20
C LEU A 196 -12.43 4.79 8.63
N GLU A 197 -12.98 5.57 9.55
CA GLU A 197 -14.42 5.50 9.88
C GLU A 197 -15.27 5.75 8.63
N ARG A 198 -14.94 6.77 7.84
CA ARG A 198 -15.62 7.06 6.56
C ARG A 198 -15.43 5.95 5.54
N PHE A 199 -14.23 5.36 5.46
CA PHE A 199 -13.91 4.24 4.57
C PHE A 199 -14.81 3.03 4.81
N VAL A 200 -15.21 2.77 6.05
CA VAL A 200 -16.09 1.65 6.41
C VAL A 200 -17.58 2.02 6.56
N THR A 201 -17.92 3.28 6.35
CA THR A 201 -19.32 3.73 6.43
C THR A 201 -20.09 3.25 5.20
N PRO A 202 -21.27 2.61 5.37
CA PRO A 202 -22.09 2.22 4.23
C PRO A 202 -22.54 3.43 3.40
N GLU A 203 -22.34 3.37 2.08
CA GLU A 203 -22.86 4.32 1.10
C GLU A 203 -24.10 3.77 0.40
N GLU A 204 -25.04 4.63 0.01
CA GLU A 204 -26.22 4.22 -0.75
C GLU A 204 -25.93 4.24 -2.25
N LEU A 205 -26.21 3.13 -2.92
CA LEU A 205 -26.19 2.96 -4.35
C LEU A 205 -27.61 3.15 -4.88
N GLY A 206 -27.84 4.22 -5.64
CA GLY A 206 -29.14 4.56 -6.21
C GLY A 206 -29.04 5.37 -7.50
N GLY A 207 -30.18 5.66 -8.13
CA GLY A 207 -30.23 6.41 -9.39
C GLY A 207 -29.39 5.74 -10.49
N GLU A 208 -28.48 6.50 -11.10
CA GLU A 208 -27.56 6.02 -12.14
C GLU A 208 -26.54 4.98 -11.61
N ASN A 209 -26.28 4.98 -10.30
CA ASN A 209 -25.38 4.04 -9.63
C ASN A 209 -26.11 2.86 -8.97
N ALA A 210 -27.38 2.61 -9.34
CA ALA A 210 -28.17 1.52 -8.78
C ALA A 210 -27.49 0.15 -8.97
N TYR A 211 -27.74 -0.78 -8.05
CA TYR A 211 -27.14 -2.11 -8.05
C TYR A 211 -28.02 -3.12 -8.80
N ARG A 212 -27.42 -3.96 -9.64
CA ARG A 212 -28.14 -5.09 -10.26
C ARG A 212 -28.19 -6.28 -9.30
N CYS A 213 -29.30 -6.44 -8.60
CA CYS A 213 -29.49 -7.56 -7.68
C CYS A 213 -29.83 -8.85 -8.44
N SER A 214 -29.06 -9.92 -8.21
CA SER A 214 -29.29 -11.25 -8.81
C SER A 214 -30.62 -11.87 -8.37
N ASN A 215 -31.02 -11.67 -7.10
CA ASN A 215 -32.27 -12.22 -6.56
C ASN A 215 -33.51 -11.46 -7.06
N CYS A 216 -33.45 -10.14 -7.19
CA CYS A 216 -34.55 -9.34 -7.75
C CYS A 216 -34.55 -9.34 -9.29
N ASN A 217 -33.43 -9.72 -9.90
CA ASN A 217 -33.17 -9.63 -11.34
C ASN A 217 -33.48 -8.24 -11.93
N ASN A 218 -33.19 -7.18 -11.16
CA ASN A 218 -33.46 -5.79 -11.54
C ASN A 218 -32.44 -4.82 -10.91
N MET A 219 -32.41 -3.58 -11.42
CA MET A 219 -31.69 -2.46 -10.80
C MET A 219 -32.45 -2.00 -9.55
N VAL A 220 -31.76 -1.92 -8.42
CA VAL A 220 -32.35 -1.61 -7.11
C VAL A 220 -31.46 -0.67 -6.32
N THR A 221 -32.05 0.04 -5.37
CA THR A 221 -31.28 0.72 -4.33
C THR A 221 -30.62 -0.32 -3.42
N ALA A 222 -29.36 -0.10 -3.08
CA ALA A 222 -28.59 -0.97 -2.20
C ALA A 222 -27.66 -0.13 -1.30
N THR A 223 -27.16 -0.71 -0.22
CA THR A 223 -26.03 -0.12 0.52
C THR A 223 -24.75 -0.87 0.19
N LYS A 224 -23.64 -0.17 -0.05
CA LYS A 224 -22.31 -0.75 -0.22
C LYS A 224 -21.42 -0.32 0.95
N CYS A 225 -20.63 -1.24 1.49
CA CYS A 225 -19.71 -0.97 2.59
C CYS A 225 -18.38 -1.70 2.31
N LEU A 226 -17.26 -0.99 2.46
CA LEU A 226 -15.92 -1.57 2.44
C LEU A 226 -15.45 -1.84 3.88
N SER A 227 -14.65 -2.88 4.09
CA SER A 227 -14.01 -3.13 5.38
C SER A 227 -12.74 -3.96 5.18
N VAL A 228 -11.83 -3.92 6.15
CA VAL A 228 -10.64 -4.78 6.12
C VAL A 228 -11.05 -6.19 6.54
N HIS A 229 -11.00 -7.15 5.62
CA HIS A 229 -11.31 -8.55 5.92
C HIS A 229 -10.12 -9.28 6.54
N GLN A 230 -8.94 -9.09 5.95
CA GLN A 230 -7.68 -9.65 6.41
C GLN A 230 -6.66 -8.52 6.51
N GLU A 231 -5.97 -8.45 7.64
CA GLU A 231 -4.96 -7.45 7.92
C GLU A 231 -3.61 -7.76 7.25
N SER A 232 -2.75 -6.74 7.14
CA SER A 232 -1.36 -6.87 6.68
C SER A 232 -0.36 -6.73 7.81
N ASN A 233 0.83 -7.31 7.70
CA ASN A 233 1.88 -7.10 8.72
C ASN A 233 2.40 -5.65 8.69
N VAL A 234 2.58 -5.10 7.50
CA VAL A 234 2.92 -3.71 7.22
C VAL A 234 1.71 -3.05 6.56
N LEU A 235 1.10 -2.12 7.26
CA LEU A 235 -0.05 -1.36 6.78
C LEU A 235 0.44 -0.05 6.15
N THR A 236 0.36 0.02 4.83
CA THR A 236 0.65 1.23 4.05
C THR A 236 -0.65 1.99 3.80
N ILE A 237 -0.71 3.25 4.23
CA ILE A 237 -1.86 4.14 4.04
C ILE A 237 -1.44 5.34 3.20
N ALA A 238 -2.01 5.47 2.01
CA ALA A 238 -1.87 6.67 1.19
C ALA A 238 -3.03 7.63 1.44
N LEU A 239 -2.72 8.91 1.65
CA LEU A 239 -3.74 9.94 1.81
C LEU A 239 -3.99 10.58 0.44
N LYS A 240 -5.22 10.48 -0.08
CA LYS A 240 -5.63 11.05 -1.38
C LYS A 240 -5.60 12.58 -1.33
N ARG A 241 -4.40 13.16 -1.41
CA ARG A 241 -4.16 14.61 -1.29
C ARG A 241 -4.36 15.35 -2.60
N PHE A 242 -4.23 14.70 -3.74
CA PHE A 242 -4.29 15.36 -5.03
C PHE A 242 -5.66 15.13 -5.66
N HIS A 243 -6.30 16.22 -6.06
CA HIS A 243 -7.47 16.19 -6.93
C HIS A 243 -7.03 15.98 -8.39
N TYR A 244 -7.98 15.63 -9.26
CA TYR A 244 -7.73 15.42 -10.69
C TYR A 244 -7.21 16.67 -11.40
N ASP A 245 -7.53 17.87 -10.89
CA ASP A 245 -7.01 19.16 -11.38
C ASP A 245 -5.58 19.47 -10.90
N GLY A 246 -4.94 18.53 -10.19
CA GLY A 246 -3.61 18.63 -9.62
C GLY A 246 -3.50 19.54 -8.39
N THR A 247 -4.61 20.03 -7.83
CA THR A 247 -4.60 20.77 -6.57
C THR A 247 -4.39 19.83 -5.38
N LYS A 248 -3.58 20.27 -4.42
CA LYS A 248 -3.29 19.53 -3.19
C LYS A 248 -4.17 19.98 -2.02
N ILE A 249 -4.76 19.02 -1.33
CA ILE A 249 -5.29 19.15 0.02
C ILE A 249 -4.11 19.41 0.99
N THR A 250 -3.92 20.69 1.32
CA THR A 250 -2.87 21.16 2.24
C THR A 250 -3.31 21.14 3.70
N ARG A 251 -4.59 20.89 4.00
CA ARG A 251 -5.03 20.78 5.40
C ARG A 251 -4.24 19.67 6.10
N LYS A 252 -3.95 19.94 7.37
CA LYS A 252 -3.34 18.96 8.24
C LYS A 252 -4.36 17.88 8.59
N VAL A 253 -3.98 16.64 8.33
CA VAL A 253 -4.73 15.44 8.73
C VAL A 253 -3.94 14.80 9.85
N LYS A 254 -4.52 14.70 11.05
CA LYS A 254 -3.86 14.06 12.19
C LYS A 254 -3.75 12.56 11.98
N TYR A 255 -2.61 11.98 12.32
CA TYR A 255 -2.40 10.53 12.35
C TYR A 255 -1.76 10.18 13.69
N PRO A 256 -2.15 9.06 14.32
CA PRO A 256 -1.59 8.65 15.60
C PRO A 256 -0.25 7.92 15.42
N GLU A 257 0.59 7.89 16.47
CA GLU A 257 1.72 6.95 16.49
C GLU A 257 1.23 5.50 16.63
N ASN A 258 0.15 5.28 17.38
CA ASN A 258 -0.45 3.97 17.60
C ASN A 258 -1.86 3.94 17.00
N LEU A 259 -2.11 3.06 16.05
CA LEU A 259 -3.39 2.88 15.37
C LEU A 259 -3.99 1.54 15.78
N ASP A 260 -5.26 1.52 16.18
CA ASP A 260 -6.03 0.29 16.30
C ASP A 260 -6.84 0.09 15.01
N LEU A 261 -6.58 -1.00 14.30
CA LEU A 261 -7.27 -1.33 13.05
C LEU A 261 -8.59 -2.09 13.29
N ARG A 262 -8.78 -2.69 14.47
CA ARG A 262 -9.94 -3.56 14.77
C ARG A 262 -11.29 -2.94 14.41
N PRO A 263 -11.58 -1.66 14.74
CA PRO A 263 -12.89 -1.06 14.44
C PRO A 263 -13.23 -0.96 12.95
N PHE A 264 -12.23 -1.10 12.06
CA PHE A 264 -12.37 -0.96 10.62
C PHE A 264 -12.36 -2.31 9.89
N MET A 265 -12.31 -3.41 10.64
CA MET A 265 -12.34 -4.76 10.08
C MET A 265 -13.77 -5.27 9.87
N SER A 266 -13.93 -6.23 8.96
CA SER A 266 -15.19 -6.98 8.78
C SER A 266 -15.62 -7.68 10.08
N GLU A 267 -14.65 -8.11 10.89
CA GLU A 267 -14.84 -8.66 12.23
C GLU A 267 -14.37 -7.62 13.26
N SER A 268 -15.22 -6.61 13.48
CA SER A 268 -14.94 -5.49 14.37
C SER A 268 -14.99 -5.85 15.86
N GLU A 269 -15.58 -6.98 16.20
CA GLU A 269 -15.62 -7.50 17.57
C GLU A 269 -14.34 -8.29 17.86
N GLY A 270 -13.62 -7.91 18.91
CA GLY A 270 -12.43 -8.63 19.36
C GLY A 270 -11.38 -7.73 19.99
N GLU A 271 -10.22 -8.33 20.29
CA GLU A 271 -9.09 -7.61 20.86
C GLU A 271 -8.54 -6.56 19.90
N PRO A 272 -8.04 -5.41 20.41
CA PRO A 272 -7.41 -4.37 19.61
C PRO A 272 -6.34 -4.94 18.68
N LEU A 273 -6.37 -4.51 17.43
CA LEU A 273 -5.37 -4.86 16.43
C LEU A 273 -4.41 -3.68 16.27
N GLY A 274 -3.41 -3.63 17.15
CA GLY A 274 -2.50 -2.50 17.27
C GLY A 274 -1.45 -2.43 16.16
N TYR A 275 -1.18 -1.22 15.69
CA TYR A 275 -0.20 -0.86 14.68
C TYR A 275 0.62 0.34 15.16
N LYS A 276 1.95 0.28 14.99
CA LYS A 276 2.89 1.35 15.36
C LYS A 276 3.44 2.03 14.12
N LEU A 277 3.40 3.35 14.10
CA LEU A 277 3.96 4.17 13.02
C LEU A 277 5.49 4.03 13.03
N TYR A 278 6.08 3.72 11.87
CA TYR A 278 7.54 3.65 11.73
C TYR A 278 8.08 4.47 10.56
N ALA A 279 7.25 4.85 9.59
CA ALA A 279 7.66 5.80 8.56
C ALA A 279 6.53 6.74 8.11
N VAL A 280 6.92 7.96 7.75
CA VAL A 280 6.03 9.01 7.22
C VAL A 280 6.70 9.63 6.00
N LEU A 281 6.13 9.40 4.82
CA LEU A 281 6.53 10.07 3.59
C LEU A 281 5.75 11.37 3.47
N VAL A 282 6.45 12.47 3.23
CA VAL A 282 5.87 13.83 3.16
C VAL A 282 6.09 14.39 1.77
N HIS A 283 5.06 15.05 1.25
CA HIS A 283 5.18 15.89 0.06
C HIS A 283 5.08 17.35 0.47
N GLN A 284 6.10 18.14 0.21
CA GLN A 284 6.08 19.59 0.34
C GLN A 284 5.81 20.24 -1.01
N GLY A 285 4.80 21.09 -1.08
CA GLY A 285 4.33 21.68 -2.33
C GLY A 285 2.81 21.75 -2.35
N ARG A 286 2.26 22.48 -3.33
CA ARG A 286 0.81 22.70 -3.48
C ARG A 286 0.21 22.01 -4.69
N LYS A 287 1.04 21.43 -5.56
CA LYS A 287 0.64 20.79 -6.82
C LYS A 287 1.20 19.37 -6.87
N SER A 288 0.58 18.49 -7.63
CA SER A 288 1.03 17.10 -7.81
C SER A 288 2.33 16.99 -8.63
N TYR A 289 2.55 17.91 -9.56
CA TYR A 289 3.67 17.90 -10.51
C TYR A 289 4.81 18.87 -10.13
N VAL A 290 4.68 19.61 -9.01
CA VAL A 290 5.73 20.46 -8.46
C VAL A 290 5.74 20.35 -6.93
N GLY A 291 6.85 19.85 -6.42
CA GLY A 291 7.15 19.87 -4.99
C GLY A 291 8.47 19.18 -4.67
N HIS A 292 8.57 18.74 -3.42
CA HIS A 292 9.71 18.02 -2.88
C HIS A 292 9.23 16.92 -1.95
N TYR A 293 9.78 15.72 -2.11
CA TYR A 293 9.47 14.59 -1.26
C TYR A 293 10.62 14.31 -0.30
N TYR A 294 10.28 14.02 0.94
CA TYR A 294 11.20 13.57 1.97
C TYR A 294 10.45 12.62 2.90
N CYS A 295 11.16 11.96 3.83
CA CYS A 295 10.48 11.10 4.78
C CYS A 295 11.09 11.17 6.17
N TYR A 296 10.32 10.66 7.15
CA TYR A 296 10.81 10.33 8.46
C TYR A 296 10.72 8.83 8.65
N VAL A 297 11.76 8.22 9.19
CA VAL A 297 11.81 6.78 9.47
C VAL A 297 12.26 6.54 10.90
N LYS A 298 11.75 5.49 11.52
CA LYS A 298 12.18 5.02 12.84
C LYS A 298 13.19 3.90 12.63
N ALA A 299 14.43 4.13 13.05
CA ALA A 299 15.50 3.14 12.89
C ALA A 299 15.48 2.10 14.02
N SER A 300 16.36 1.09 13.93
CA SER A 300 16.47 0.00 14.92
C SER A 300 16.81 0.48 16.33
N ASP A 301 17.45 1.65 16.46
CA ASP A 301 17.74 2.32 17.74
C ASP A 301 16.52 3.02 18.36
N SER A 302 15.33 2.82 17.78
CA SER A 302 14.05 3.42 18.18
C SER A 302 13.97 4.93 18.06
N LYS A 303 14.96 5.59 17.42
CA LYS A 303 14.93 7.03 17.16
C LYS A 303 14.34 7.33 15.78
N TRP A 304 13.77 8.52 15.68
CA TRP A 304 13.28 9.05 14.41
C TRP A 304 14.40 9.78 13.69
N TYR A 305 14.44 9.62 12.37
CA TYR A 305 15.38 10.28 11.49
C TYR A 305 14.62 10.93 10.34
N HIS A 306 14.96 12.19 10.05
CA HIS A 306 14.52 12.92 8.88
C HIS A 306 15.49 12.62 7.73
N MET A 307 14.95 12.01 6.67
CA MET A 307 15.65 11.62 5.46
C MET A 307 15.23 12.55 4.33
N ASP A 308 16.08 13.52 4.02
CA ASP A 308 15.89 14.54 3.00
C ASP A 308 16.99 14.44 1.94
N ASP A 309 16.75 13.58 0.95
CA ASP A 309 17.74 13.16 -0.04
C ASP A 309 19.06 12.73 0.64
N GLU A 310 20.16 13.43 0.37
CA GLU A 310 21.49 13.13 0.91
C GLU A 310 21.64 13.48 2.39
N LYS A 311 20.71 14.26 2.96
CA LYS A 311 20.77 14.72 4.34
C LYS A 311 19.98 13.79 5.25
N VAL A 312 20.69 13.25 6.23
CA VAL A 312 20.13 12.44 7.30
C VAL A 312 20.31 13.20 8.62
N SER A 313 19.22 13.39 9.36
CA SER A 313 19.26 14.11 10.65
C SER A 313 18.31 13.49 11.67
N ILE A 314 18.66 13.58 12.96
CA ILE A 314 17.81 13.07 14.04
C ILE A 314 16.55 13.95 14.16
N SER A 315 15.42 13.33 14.47
CA SER A 315 14.13 13.97 14.72
C SER A 315 13.44 13.32 15.93
N ASP A 316 12.27 13.82 16.29
CA ASP A 316 11.41 13.31 17.35
C ASP A 316 9.98 13.05 16.86
N ILE A 317 9.25 12.22 17.61
CA ILE A 317 7.88 11.86 17.26
C ILE A 317 6.95 13.08 17.20
N GLU A 318 7.16 14.08 18.05
CA GLU A 318 6.31 15.29 18.07
C GLU A 318 6.42 16.06 16.75
N THR A 319 7.62 16.15 16.19
CA THR A 319 7.91 16.76 14.89
C THR A 319 7.33 15.92 13.76
N VAL A 320 7.49 14.60 13.84
CA VAL A 320 6.95 13.65 12.86
C VAL A 320 5.44 13.73 12.78
N LEU A 321 4.71 13.72 13.91
CA LEU A 321 3.24 13.80 13.93
C LEU A 321 2.70 15.18 13.50
N LYS A 322 3.57 16.18 13.33
CA LYS A 322 3.16 17.52 12.88
C LYS A 322 3.17 17.69 11.36
N GLN A 323 3.72 16.75 10.61
CA GLN A 323 3.94 16.87 9.16
C GLN A 323 2.67 16.72 8.33
N GLU A 324 2.73 17.21 7.08
CA GLU A 324 1.70 16.98 6.07
C GLU A 324 1.91 15.61 5.39
N ALA A 325 1.76 14.52 6.16
CA ALA A 325 1.99 13.16 5.67
C ALA A 325 1.26 12.88 4.36
N TYR A 326 1.94 12.30 3.39
CA TYR A 326 1.38 11.84 2.12
C TYR A 326 1.13 10.32 2.15
N VAL A 327 2.13 9.55 2.57
CA VAL A 327 2.02 8.10 2.81
C VAL A 327 2.49 7.78 4.22
N LEU A 328 1.74 6.94 4.92
CA LEU A 328 2.02 6.49 6.27
C LEU A 328 2.31 5.00 6.24
N PHE A 329 3.35 4.58 6.97
CA PHE A 329 3.70 3.19 7.12
C PHE A 329 3.61 2.80 8.58
N TYR A 330 2.72 1.85 8.85
CA TYR A 330 2.56 1.24 10.15
C TYR A 330 2.98 -0.21 10.12
N ILE A 331 3.45 -0.70 11.26
CA ILE A 331 3.77 -2.11 11.45
C ILE A 331 2.93 -2.70 12.58
N LYS A 332 2.42 -3.91 12.37
CA LYS A 332 1.59 -4.61 13.35
C LYS A 332 2.38 -4.81 14.64
N SER A 333 1.80 -4.42 15.77
CA SER A 333 2.43 -4.60 17.08
C SER A 333 2.38 -6.07 17.48
N THR A 334 3.52 -6.63 17.85
CA THR A 334 3.64 -8.00 18.39
C THR A 334 3.63 -8.03 19.92
N ASP A 335 3.26 -6.94 20.59
CA ASP A 335 3.22 -6.89 22.07
C ASP A 335 2.20 -7.90 22.61
N GLU A 336 2.70 -9.09 22.94
CA GLU A 336 2.06 -10.05 23.81
C GLU A 336 1.98 -9.44 25.22
N ARG A 337 0.75 -9.14 25.65
CA ARG A 337 0.27 -9.34 27.03
C ARG A 337 1.16 -8.79 28.16
N THR A 338 0.92 -7.55 28.56
CA THR A 338 1.04 -7.20 30.00
C THR A 338 -0.30 -7.47 30.68
N GLY A 339 -0.51 -8.72 31.11
CA GLY A 339 -1.71 -9.10 31.84
C GLY A 339 -1.80 -10.59 32.17
N SER A 340 -1.47 -10.92 33.42
CA SER A 340 -1.67 -12.17 34.15
C SER A 340 -0.76 -13.38 33.84
N GLU A 341 -0.07 -13.81 34.90
CA GLU A 341 0.65 -15.06 35.05
C GLU A 341 -0.26 -16.28 34.78
N GLY A 342 0.30 -17.33 34.17
CA GLY A 342 -0.15 -18.71 34.41
C GLY A 342 -0.56 -19.53 33.19
N SER A 343 0.21 -20.61 32.99
CA SER A 343 -0.12 -21.84 32.27
C SER A 343 0.05 -21.87 30.75
N SER A 344 1.21 -22.40 30.36
CA SER A 344 1.48 -23.11 29.11
C SER A 344 0.32 -24.03 28.69
N SER A 345 -0.20 -23.86 27.48
CA SER A 345 -0.75 -24.98 26.71
C SER A 345 -0.49 -24.77 25.22
N LEU A 346 0.14 -25.77 24.61
CA LEU A 346 0.35 -25.92 23.17
C LEU A 346 -1.00 -26.07 22.49
N TRP A 347 -1.36 -25.17 21.59
CA TRP A 347 -2.50 -25.37 20.68
C TRP A 347 -1.98 -25.44 19.26
N GLY A 348 -1.93 -26.67 18.75
CA GLY A 348 -1.72 -26.97 17.35
C GLY A 348 -2.85 -26.39 16.52
N VAL A 349 -2.48 -25.73 15.43
CA VAL A 349 -3.41 -25.23 14.42
C VAL A 349 -4.02 -26.42 13.69
N SER A 350 -5.29 -26.71 13.97
CA SER A 350 -6.11 -27.64 13.18
C SER A 350 -6.72 -26.89 12.01
N MET A 351 -6.16 -27.08 10.81
CA MET A 351 -6.67 -26.53 9.57
C MET A 351 -7.91 -27.33 9.14
N ARG A 352 -9.11 -26.75 9.32
CA ARG A 352 -10.35 -27.30 8.74
C ARG A 352 -10.55 -26.74 7.34
N MET A 353 -10.20 -27.51 6.33
CA MET A 353 -10.55 -27.22 4.95
C MET A 353 -12.07 -27.32 4.76
N HIS A 354 -12.72 -26.20 4.50
CA HIS A 354 -14.05 -26.18 3.87
C HIS A 354 -13.86 -25.77 2.41
N GLY A 355 -13.98 -26.74 1.52
CA GLY A 355 -13.97 -26.53 0.09
C GLY A 355 -15.27 -25.88 -0.36
N ALA A 356 -15.17 -24.67 -0.90
CA ALA A 356 -16.14 -24.12 -1.84
C ALA A 356 -15.36 -23.71 -3.10
N ALA A 357 -15.68 -24.34 -4.22
CA ALA A 357 -15.02 -24.11 -5.50
C ALA A 357 -15.33 -22.67 -6.00
N PRO A 358 -14.32 -21.86 -6.36
CA PRO A 358 -14.55 -20.62 -7.09
C PRO A 358 -14.61 -20.90 -8.60
N SER A 359 -15.61 -20.32 -9.26
CA SER A 359 -15.72 -20.27 -10.71
C SER A 359 -14.62 -19.41 -11.32
N SER A 360 -14.03 -19.93 -12.40
CA SER A 360 -12.96 -19.35 -13.19
C SER A 360 -13.30 -17.94 -13.70
N ASN A 361 -12.48 -16.93 -13.38
CA ASN A 361 -12.51 -15.64 -14.07
C ASN A 361 -11.15 -14.92 -14.01
N GLN A 362 -10.12 -15.53 -14.62
CA GLN A 362 -8.80 -14.91 -14.86
C GLN A 362 -8.84 -13.73 -15.87
N HIS A 363 -9.98 -13.46 -16.52
CA HIS A 363 -10.11 -12.38 -17.52
C HIS A 363 -10.55 -11.00 -16.96
N VAL A 364 -10.83 -10.89 -15.66
CA VAL A 364 -11.42 -9.67 -15.05
C VAL A 364 -10.36 -8.65 -14.56
N TRP A 365 -9.14 -9.10 -14.24
CA TRP A 365 -8.10 -8.23 -13.66
C TRP A 365 -7.55 -7.18 -14.66
N LYS A 366 -7.39 -7.55 -15.94
CA LYS A 366 -7.00 -6.61 -17.02
C LYS A 366 -8.11 -5.65 -17.42
N THR A 367 -9.38 -6.01 -17.17
CA THR A 367 -10.53 -5.21 -17.61
C THR A 367 -11.03 -4.25 -16.54
N ASN A 368 -10.90 -4.53 -15.24
CA ASN A 368 -11.40 -3.61 -14.21
C ASN A 368 -10.46 -2.43 -13.93
N ASN A 369 -9.12 -2.61 -13.92
CA ASN A 369 -8.21 -1.46 -13.83
C ASN A 369 -8.30 -0.56 -15.06
N ARG A 370 -8.48 -1.17 -16.25
CA ARG A 370 -8.76 -0.44 -17.48
C ARG A 370 -10.12 0.26 -17.43
N ARG A 371 -11.18 -0.34 -16.88
CA ARG A 371 -12.52 0.28 -16.76
C ARG A 371 -12.59 1.39 -15.72
N GLU A 372 -11.80 1.32 -14.66
CA GLU A 372 -11.69 2.39 -13.66
C GLU A 372 -10.95 3.59 -14.25
N LEU A 373 -9.85 3.34 -14.98
CA LEU A 373 -9.12 4.36 -15.75
C LEU A 373 -9.96 4.92 -16.91
N GLU A 374 -10.65 4.08 -17.69
CA GLU A 374 -11.54 4.48 -18.78
C GLU A 374 -12.78 5.22 -18.27
N ARG A 375 -13.30 4.91 -17.08
CA ARG A 375 -14.38 5.69 -16.42
C ARG A 375 -13.87 7.06 -15.98
N GLN A 376 -12.67 7.13 -15.42
CA GLN A 376 -12.04 8.39 -15.03
C GLN A 376 -11.70 9.26 -16.27
N GLU A 377 -11.26 8.65 -17.37
CA GLU A 377 -11.00 9.32 -18.65
C GLU A 377 -12.28 9.74 -19.37
N SER A 378 -13.34 8.91 -19.35
CA SER A 378 -14.62 9.24 -19.99
C SER A 378 -15.39 10.32 -19.24
N GLN A 379 -15.37 10.30 -17.90
CA GLN A 379 -15.93 11.39 -17.08
C GLN A 379 -15.17 12.70 -17.28
N ALA A 380 -13.83 12.65 -17.38
CA ALA A 380 -13.02 13.81 -17.70
C ALA A 380 -13.29 14.37 -19.12
N ALA A 381 -13.57 13.50 -20.10
CA ALA A 381 -13.89 13.91 -21.47
C ALA A 381 -15.28 14.55 -21.60
N GLU A 382 -16.30 14.03 -20.89
CA GLU A 382 -17.66 14.59 -20.87
C GLU A 382 -17.71 15.97 -20.18
N GLU A 383 -16.97 16.16 -19.08
CA GLU A 383 -16.89 17.47 -18.40
C GLU A 383 -16.09 18.50 -19.22
N THR A 384 -15.04 18.08 -19.92
CA THR A 384 -14.27 18.97 -20.82
C THR A 384 -15.10 19.42 -22.03
N ALA A 385 -16.03 18.58 -22.51
CA ALA A 385 -16.96 18.93 -23.58
C ALA A 385 -18.02 19.95 -23.14
N LEU A 386 -18.45 19.92 -21.88
CA LEU A 386 -19.38 20.90 -21.31
C LEU A 386 -18.74 22.28 -21.13
N ILE A 387 -17.44 22.35 -20.77
CA ILE A 387 -16.70 23.60 -20.59
C ILE A 387 -16.40 24.31 -21.93
N ASN A 388 -16.28 23.55 -23.03
CA ASN A 388 -15.97 24.09 -24.35
C ASN A 388 -17.19 24.34 -25.25
N THR A 389 -18.41 24.32 -24.70
CA THR A 389 -19.60 24.73 -25.48
C THR A 389 -19.60 26.26 -25.68
N PRO A 390 -19.59 26.77 -26.93
CA PRO A 390 -19.62 28.20 -27.18
C PRO A 390 -20.96 28.76 -26.68
N ILE A 391 -20.90 29.76 -25.79
CA ILE A 391 -22.06 30.55 -25.40
C ILE A 391 -22.62 31.20 -26.67
N LYS A 392 -23.80 30.73 -27.11
CA LYS A 392 -24.56 31.38 -28.18
C LYS A 392 -24.99 32.76 -27.67
N SER A 393 -24.44 33.81 -28.25
CA SER A 393 -24.90 35.18 -28.05
C SER A 393 -26.32 35.32 -28.61
N ASP A 394 -27.26 35.67 -27.76
CA ASP A 394 -28.64 35.98 -28.11
C ASP A 394 -28.71 37.30 -28.91
N PRO A 395 -29.40 37.35 -30.08
CA PRO A 395 -29.54 38.58 -30.84
C PRO A 395 -30.90 39.20 -30.59
N THR A 396 -31.06 40.02 -29.53
CA THR A 396 -32.13 41.03 -29.49
C THR A 396 -31.76 42.16 -28.53
N VAL A 397 -31.47 43.35 -29.06
CA VAL A 397 -32.14 44.62 -28.69
C VAL A 397 -31.75 45.65 -29.75
N SER A 398 -32.74 46.06 -30.54
CA SER A 398 -32.73 47.26 -31.37
C SER A 398 -33.26 48.46 -30.58
N GLN A 399 -32.80 49.65 -30.99
CA GLN A 399 -33.39 51.00 -30.86
C GLN A 399 -32.88 51.92 -29.73
N GLY A 400 -32.38 53.09 -30.14
CA GLY A 400 -32.94 54.34 -29.63
C GLY A 400 -31.96 55.45 -29.21
N ARG A 401 -31.66 56.33 -30.18
CA ARG A 401 -31.10 57.71 -30.09
C ARG A 401 -29.62 57.91 -29.77
#